data_AF-A0A538A5S1-F1
#
_entry.id   AF-A0A538A5S1-F1
#
_cell.length_a   1.000
_cell.length_b   1.000
_cell.length_c   1.000
_cell.angle_alpha   90.00
_cell.angle_beta   90.00
_cell.angle_gamma   90.00
#
_symmetry.space_group_name_H-M   'P 1'
#
loop_
_entity.id
_entity.type
_entity.pdbx_description
1 polymer ?
#
loop_
_entity_poly.entity_id
_entity_poly.type
_entity_poly.pdbx_seq_one_letter_code
_entity_poly.pdbx_strand_id
1 'polypeptide(L)'
;MLSDLRESGSIEQDSDVVVFIYRASKYDEDADPSEADLIIAKHRNGPTGDVPVVFLEQYPRFVDRARGAEPGIEQKSGEGPPLMDLADDFADEA
;
A
#
# COMPACT_ATOMS: atom_id res chain seq x y z
N MET A 1 2.26 -19.62 6.63
CA MET A 1 2.57 -18.24 7.05
C MET A 1 2.42 -18.05 8.55
N LEU A 2 1.25 -18.19 9.18
CA LEU A 2 1.17 -18.16 10.66
C LEU A 2 1.92 -19.31 11.36
N SER A 3 2.18 -20.39 10.62
CA SER A 3 3.03 -21.51 11.03
C SER A 3 4.38 -21.10 11.64
N ASP A 4 4.96 -20.00 11.17
CA ASP A 4 6.28 -19.54 11.60
C ASP A 4 6.23 -18.85 12.97
N LEU A 5 5.01 -18.49 13.42
CA LEU A 5 4.74 -18.00 14.76
C LEU A 5 4.21 -19.08 15.70
N ARG A 6 4.05 -20.33 15.25
CA ARG A 6 3.53 -21.41 16.13
C ARG A 6 4.42 -21.67 17.34
N GLU A 7 5.73 -21.49 17.18
CA GLU A 7 6.69 -21.61 18.28
C GLU A 7 6.65 -20.39 19.23
N SER A 8 6.03 -19.28 18.80
CA SER A 8 5.85 -18.08 19.65
C SER A 8 4.74 -18.24 20.68
N GLY A 9 3.91 -19.29 20.56
CA GLY A 9 2.88 -19.68 21.53
C GLY A 9 1.81 -18.62 21.73
N SER A 10 2.03 -17.73 22.70
CA SER A 10 1.09 -16.69 23.11
C SER A 10 0.96 -15.57 22.08
N ILE A 11 2.03 -15.21 21.36
CA ILE A 11 2.02 -14.04 20.45
C ILE A 11 1.09 -14.27 19.25
N GLU A 12 1.08 -15.48 18.69
CA GLU A 12 0.13 -15.84 17.63
C GLU A 12 -1.32 -15.74 18.13
N GLN A 13 -1.59 -16.16 19.37
CA GLN A 13 -2.95 -16.21 19.89
C GLN A 13 -3.45 -14.84 20.33
N ASP A 14 -2.63 -14.07 21.04
CA ASP A 14 -2.99 -12.84 21.75
C ASP A 14 -3.00 -11.60 20.87
N SER A 15 -2.32 -11.63 19.71
CA SER A 15 -2.31 -10.52 18.75
C SER A 15 -3.70 -10.24 18.17
N ASP A 16 -4.07 -8.96 18.08
CA ASP A 16 -5.28 -8.55 17.35
C ASP A 16 -5.03 -8.47 15.85
N VAL A 17 -3.83 -8.03 15.46
CA VAL A 17 -3.36 -7.92 14.08
C VAL A 17 -1.95 -8.50 13.97
N VAL A 18 -1.69 -9.26 12.90
CA VAL A 18 -0.35 -9.73 12.53
C VAL A 18 -0.09 -9.31 11.09
N VAL A 19 1.01 -8.60 10.87
CA VAL A 19 1.45 -8.16 9.56
C VAL A 19 2.85 -8.73 9.29
N PHE A 20 3.00 -9.40 8.16
CA PHE A 20 4.31 -9.78 7.65
C PHE A 20 4.77 -8.78 6.59
N ILE A 21 6.08 -8.59 6.50
CA ILE A 21 6.71 -7.79 5.45
C ILE A 21 7.38 -8.76 4.50
N TYR A 22 7.00 -8.74 3.24
CA TYR A 22 7.64 -9.52 2.19
C TYR A 22 8.33 -8.59 1.17
N ARG A 23 9.57 -8.92 0.82
CA ARG A 23 10.36 -8.23 -0.20
C ARG A 23 10.95 -9.28 -1.13
N ALA A 24 10.43 -9.36 -2.35
CA ALA A 24 10.91 -10.32 -3.36
C ALA A 24 12.42 -10.17 -3.62
N SER A 25 12.91 -8.93 -3.65
CA SER A 25 14.31 -8.58 -3.86
C SER A 25 15.30 -9.12 -2.80
N LYS A 26 14.81 -9.69 -1.70
CA LYS A 26 15.66 -10.37 -0.70
C LYS A 26 15.94 -11.83 -1.02
N TYR A 27 15.23 -12.38 -2.00
CA TYR A 27 15.32 -13.80 -2.40
C TYR A 27 15.61 -13.97 -3.89
N ASP A 28 15.26 -12.96 -4.69
CA ASP A 28 15.47 -12.91 -6.14
C ASP A 28 16.18 -11.59 -6.51
N GLU A 29 17.36 -11.69 -7.12
CA GLU A 29 18.16 -10.52 -7.51
C GLU A 29 17.56 -9.77 -8.72
N ASP A 30 16.71 -10.44 -9.52
CA ASP A 30 16.05 -9.84 -10.69
C ASP A 30 14.75 -9.09 -10.30
N ALA A 31 14.28 -9.25 -9.07
CA ALA A 31 13.08 -8.58 -8.58
C ALA A 31 13.32 -7.09 -8.29
N ASP A 32 12.30 -6.26 -8.49
CA ASP A 32 12.39 -4.83 -8.21
C ASP A 32 12.64 -4.59 -6.71
N PRO A 33 13.77 -3.96 -6.33
CA PRO A 33 14.14 -3.73 -4.93
C PRO A 33 13.20 -2.77 -4.20
N SER A 34 12.41 -1.99 -4.94
CA SER A 34 11.43 -1.07 -4.41
C SER A 34 10.08 -1.72 -4.11
N GLU A 35 9.81 -2.92 -4.61
CA GLU A 35 8.54 -3.61 -4.34
C GLU A 35 8.56 -4.34 -2.99
N ALA A 36 7.47 -4.16 -2.25
CA ALA A 36 7.22 -4.86 -1.00
C ALA A 36 5.72 -5.04 -0.76
N ASP A 37 5.35 -6.10 -0.07
CA ASP A 37 3.98 -6.37 0.35
C ASP A 37 3.89 -6.38 1.88
N LEU A 38 2.89 -5.67 2.40
CA LEU A 38 2.44 -5.82 3.77
C LEU A 38 1.29 -6.82 3.80
N ILE A 39 1.56 -7.99 4.37
CA ILE A 39 0.64 -9.13 4.37
C ILE A 39 -0.08 -9.16 5.71
N ILE A 40 -1.35 -8.77 5.72
CA ILE A 40 -2.20 -8.81 6.91
C ILE A 40 -2.66 -10.26 7.12
N ALA A 41 -1.86 -11.04 7.84
CA ALA A 41 -2.10 -12.46 8.07
C ALA A 41 -3.15 -12.74 9.16
N LYS A 42 -3.39 -11.79 10.07
CA LYS A 42 -4.43 -11.87 11.10
C LYS A 42 -5.01 -10.49 11.33
N HIS A 43 -6.34 -10.41 11.45
CA HIS A 43 -7.05 -9.22 11.88
C HIS A 43 -8.36 -9.66 12.54
N ARG A 44 -8.47 -9.56 13.87
CA ARG A 44 -9.67 -10.04 14.61
C ARG A 44 -10.95 -9.27 14.28
N ASN A 45 -10.82 -7.99 13.92
CA ASN A 45 -11.93 -7.04 13.77
C ASN A 45 -12.08 -6.50 12.35
N GLY A 46 -11.46 -7.14 11.35
CA GLY A 46 -11.50 -6.63 9.98
C GLY A 46 -10.88 -7.59 8.97
N PRO A 47 -10.78 -7.17 7.71
CA PRO A 47 -10.30 -8.02 6.64
C PRO A 47 -8.79 -8.27 6.76
N THR A 48 -8.40 -9.44 6.26
CA THR A 48 -7.02 -9.80 5.92
C THR A 48 -6.77 -9.56 4.44
N GLY A 49 -5.51 -9.41 4.05
CA GLY A 49 -5.12 -9.25 2.65
C GLY A 49 -3.73 -8.63 2.51
N ASP A 50 -3.31 -8.49 1.27
CA ASP A 50 -1.98 -7.99 0.93
C ASP A 50 -2.10 -6.54 0.47
N VAL A 51 -1.22 -5.69 1.01
CA VAL A 51 -1.15 -4.27 0.67
C VAL A 51 0.19 -4.02 -0.01
N PRO A 52 0.20 -3.82 -1.34
CA PRO A 52 1.43 -3.51 -2.06
C PRO A 52 1.88 -2.09 -1.72
N VAL A 53 3.16 -1.95 -1.38
CA VAL A 53 3.79 -0.69 -0.99
C VAL A 53 5.11 -0.52 -1.73
N VAL A 54 5.68 0.69 -1.66
CA VAL A 54 7.01 0.99 -2.20
C VAL A 54 8.00 1.13 -1.05
N PHE A 55 9.13 0.44 -1.13
CA PHE A 55 10.22 0.52 -0.17
C PHE A 55 11.36 1.41 -0.68
N LEU A 56 11.65 2.47 0.07
CA LEU A 56 12.76 3.40 -0.18
C LEU A 56 13.97 2.99 0.68
N GLU A 57 14.89 2.24 0.09
CA GLU A 57 16.05 1.66 0.79
C GLU A 57 17.00 2.69 1.42
N GLN A 58 17.14 3.85 0.78
CA GLN A 58 17.92 4.98 1.27
C GLN A 58 17.38 5.61 2.57
N TYR A 59 16.11 5.36 2.93
CA TYR A 59 15.44 5.94 4.11
C TYR A 59 14.78 4.90 5.02
N PRO A 60 15.20 3.64 4.95
CA PRO A 60 14.43 2.44 5.34
C PRO A 60 12.93 2.66 5.55
N ARG A 61 12.23 3.15 4.51
CA ARG A 61 10.85 3.63 4.62
C ARG A 61 9.93 2.91 3.63
N PHE A 62 8.74 2.54 4.10
CA PHE A 62 7.63 2.13 3.24
C PHE A 62 6.73 3.33 2.97
N VAL A 63 6.33 3.51 1.72
CA VAL A 63 5.39 4.55 1.29
C VAL A 63 4.26 3.91 0.50
N ASP A 64 3.11 4.59 0.48
CA ASP A 64 1.97 4.14 -0.31
C ASP A 64 2.41 3.98 -1.77
N ARG A 65 2.10 2.82 -2.35
CA ARG A 65 2.20 2.67 -3.80
C ARG A 65 1.22 3.67 -4.39
N ALA A 66 1.70 4.51 -5.31
CA ALA A 66 0.83 5.44 -6.01
C ALA A 66 -0.38 4.65 -6.51
N ARG A 67 -1.60 5.09 -6.14
CA ARG A 67 -2.81 4.56 -6.75
C ARG A 67 -2.60 4.78 -8.24
N GLY A 68 -2.52 3.68 -8.99
CA GLY A 68 -2.36 3.75 -10.44
C GLY A 68 -3.37 4.75 -10.97
N ALA A 69 -2.88 5.65 -11.81
CA ALA A 69 -3.67 6.60 -12.57
C ALA A 69 -5.04 6.00 -12.90
N GLU A 70 -6.10 6.76 -12.59
CA GLU A 70 -7.39 6.57 -13.27
C GLU A 70 -7.09 6.23 -14.74
N PRO A 71 -7.65 5.13 -15.29
CA PRO A 71 -7.38 4.74 -16.67
C PRO A 71 -7.54 5.99 -17.52
N GLY A 72 -6.43 6.44 -18.12
CA GLY A 72 -6.32 7.79 -18.63
C GLY A 72 -7.55 8.11 -19.44
N ILE A 73 -8.26 9.18 -19.06
CA ILE A 73 -9.14 9.86 -20.00
C ILE A 73 -8.25 10.06 -21.23
N GLU A 74 -8.63 9.44 -22.34
CA GLU A 74 -7.88 9.50 -23.59
C GLU A 74 -7.78 10.99 -23.95
N GLN A 75 -6.66 11.61 -23.57
CA GLN A 75 -6.38 13.00 -23.91
C GLN A 75 -6.14 12.99 -25.41
N LYS A 76 -7.20 13.26 -26.18
CA LYS A 76 -7.04 13.62 -27.57
C LYS A 76 -6.13 14.84 -27.58
N SER A 77 -4.98 14.69 -28.22
CA SER A 77 -3.94 15.72 -28.33
C SER A 77 -4.57 17.03 -28.81
N GLY A 78 -4.88 17.95 -27.90
CA GLY A 78 -5.48 19.24 -28.27
C GLY A 78 -6.23 19.97 -27.17
N GLU A 79 -6.80 19.30 -26.16
CA GLU A 79 -7.48 19.97 -25.05
C GLU A 79 -6.62 19.89 -23.78
N GLY A 80 -6.24 21.06 -23.25
CA GLY A 80 -5.63 21.16 -21.94
C GLY A 80 -6.58 20.59 -20.86
N PRO A 81 -6.06 20.22 -19.67
CA PRO A 81 -6.90 19.74 -18.59
C PRO A 81 -8.01 20.77 -18.33
N PRO A 82 -9.26 20.33 -18.06
CA PRO A 82 -10.32 21.26 -17.72
C PRO A 82 -9.83 22.10 -16.56
N LEU A 83 -9.88 23.43 -16.72
CA LEU A 83 -9.56 24.36 -15.65
C LEU A 83 -10.56 24.04 -14.52
N MET A 84 -10.07 23.39 -13.47
CA MET A 84 -10.86 23.17 -12.27
C MET A 84 -11.14 24.57 -11.71
N ASP A 85 -12.41 24.99 -11.76
CA ASP A 85 -12.81 26.30 -11.30
C ASP A 85 -12.61 26.34 -9.78
N LEU A 86 -11.53 26.99 -9.35
CA LEU A 86 -11.13 27.12 -7.95
C LEU A 86 -12.09 28.04 -7.16
N ALA A 87 -13.21 28.45 -7.76
CA ALA A 87 -14.14 29.42 -7.23
C ALA A 87 -15.27 28.82 -6.37
N ASP A 88 -15.56 27.52 -6.47
CA ASP A 88 -16.74 26.93 -5.80
C ASP A 88 -16.45 26.30 -4.42
N ASP A 89 -15.20 26.24 -3.97
CA ASP A 89 -14.82 25.55 -2.71
C ASP A 89 -14.75 26.47 -1.47
N PHE A 90 -15.12 27.76 -1.61
CA PHE A 90 -15.16 28.73 -0.49
C PHE A 90 -16.57 29.18 -0.09
N ALA A 91 -17.62 28.54 -0.62
CA ALA A 91 -19.00 28.92 -0.35
C ALA A 91 -19.78 27.85 0.41
N ASP A 92 -19.27 27.41 1.57
CA ASP A 92 -20.14 26.92 2.64
C ASP A 92 -19.49 27.11 4.03
N GLU A 93 -19.46 28.37 4.48
CA GLU A 93 -19.35 28.70 5.89
C GLU A 93 -20.33 29.85 6.20
N ALA A 94 -21.58 29.48 6.52
CA ALA A 94 -22.57 30.32 7.21
C ALA A 94 -23.66 29.47 7.89
#